data_AF-A0A6V7UCK3-F1
#
_entry.id   AF-A0A6V7UCK3-F1
#
_cell.length_a   1.000
_cell.length_b   1.000
_cell.length_c   1.000
_cell.angle_alpha   90.00
_cell.angle_beta   90.00
_cell.angle_gamma   90.00
#
_symmetry.space_group_name_H-M   'P 1'
#
loop_
_entity.id
_entity.type
_entity.pdbx_description
1 polymer ?
#
loop_
_entity_poly.entity_id
_entity_poly.type
_entity_poly.pdbx_seq_one_letter_code
_entity_poly.pdbx_strand_id
1 'polypeptide(L)'
;MHFSIKLDEGMARGNFWIEKKGNKNGEEILMFGEDLLFRKLDVGEIDKIEMKIDNNFDSDKKGIEVVISSIACRLPGNINSPDQFWALLKEGRCTNQRIPATRIAERNSLIRGEFNGGNVPVEGGHFLNFDLARFDANFFGLSALEASALDPQQRLLLECAWECVEQAGCNSPKDLEQCGVFIGFMSNEYPDLSEQQGNALQMLGTSASAFSGRLAHFLDCRQFFGDFL
;
A
#
# COMPACT_ATOMS: atom_id res chain seq x y z
N MET A 1 1.73 -5.23 17.73
CA MET A 1 2.02 -5.30 19.18
C MET A 1 1.96 -3.87 19.70
N HIS A 2 1.00 -3.52 20.56
CA HIS A 2 0.83 -2.14 21.04
C HIS A 2 1.62 -1.96 22.33
N PHE A 3 2.57 -1.03 22.34
CA PHE A 3 3.39 -0.73 23.51
C PHE A 3 3.08 0.68 24.02
N SER A 4 3.25 0.87 25.33
CA SER A 4 3.18 2.19 25.95
C SER A 4 4.45 2.42 26.76
N ILE A 5 5.15 3.52 26.48
CA ILE A 5 6.34 3.94 27.22
C ILE A 5 5.91 5.07 28.14
N LYS A 6 6.21 4.94 29.44
CA LYS A 6 5.97 5.99 30.42
C LYS A 6 7.27 6.79 30.57
N LEU A 7 7.25 8.04 30.13
CA LEU A 7 8.30 9.03 30.38
C LEU A 7 7.88 9.88 31.59
N ASP A 8 8.84 10.48 32.29
CA ASP A 8 8.57 11.25 33.52
C ASP A 8 7.58 12.42 33.30
N GLU A 9 7.41 12.89 32.06
CA GLU A 9 6.43 13.93 31.69
C GLU A 9 5.27 13.46 30.80
N GLY A 10 5.05 12.16 30.56
CA GLY A 10 3.91 11.68 29.78
C GLY A 10 4.02 10.29 29.18
N MET A 11 2.93 9.80 28.58
CA MET A 11 2.82 8.45 28.02
C MET A 11 2.84 8.51 26.48
N ALA A 12 3.81 7.85 25.84
CA ALA A 12 3.90 7.75 24.39
C ALA A 12 3.49 6.34 23.91
N ARG A 13 2.76 6.27 22.78
CA ARG A 13 2.33 5.02 22.13
C ARG A 13 2.90 4.95 20.72
N GLY A 14 3.41 3.79 20.33
CA GLY A 14 3.97 3.54 19.00
C GLY A 14 3.95 2.05 18.66
N ASN A 15 4.08 1.75 17.36
CA ASN A 15 4.19 0.38 16.85
C ASN A 15 5.67 0.06 16.56
N PHE A 16 6.15 -1.08 17.08
CA PHE A 16 7.50 -1.58 16.85
C PHE A 16 7.45 -3.04 16.45
N TRP A 17 8.49 -3.49 15.73
CA TRP A 17 8.72 -4.90 15.44
C TRP A 17 10.08 -5.31 16.02
N ILE A 18 10.18 -6.55 16.51
CA ILE A 18 11.37 -7.08 17.19
C ILE A 18 12.02 -8.11 16.28
N GLU A 19 13.31 -7.97 16.01
CA GLU A 19 14.11 -9.01 15.35
C GLU A 19 15.03 -9.68 16.38
N LYS A 20 14.85 -11.00 16.59
CA LYS A 20 15.72 -11.78 17.49
C LYS A 20 16.93 -12.28 16.69
N LYS A 21 18.10 -11.69 16.91
CA LYS A 21 19.36 -12.17 16.31
C LYS A 21 20.18 -12.93 17.36
N GLY A 22 20.16 -14.26 17.29
CA GLY A 22 20.90 -15.10 18.22
C GLY A 22 22.40 -15.09 17.92
N ASN A 23 23.23 -14.69 18.89
CA ASN A 23 24.62 -15.13 18.95
C ASN A 23 24.92 -15.70 20.34
N LYS A 24 25.85 -16.67 20.39
CA LYS A 24 26.04 -17.63 21.50
C LYS A 24 26.44 -17.05 22.87
N ASN A 25 26.56 -15.74 23.06
CA ASN A 25 27.07 -15.14 24.31
C ASN A 25 26.28 -13.90 24.81
N GLY A 26 24.99 -13.80 24.53
CA GLY A 26 24.14 -12.74 25.07
C GLY A 26 23.05 -12.37 24.08
N GLU A 27 21.80 -12.40 24.52
CA GLU A 27 20.67 -12.00 23.69
C GLU A 27 20.66 -10.47 23.57
N GLU A 28 21.10 -9.95 22.42
CA GLU A 28 20.86 -8.55 22.07
C GLU A 28 19.52 -8.45 21.32
N ILE A 29 18.58 -7.70 21.91
CA ILE A 29 17.30 -7.36 21.28
C ILE A 29 17.47 -5.98 20.66
N LEU A 30 17.57 -5.92 19.33
CA LEU A 30 17.58 -4.66 18.59
C LEU A 30 16.13 -4.25 18.28
N MET A 31 15.78 -3.01 18.64
CA MET A 31 14.47 -2.42 18.40
C MET A 31 14.58 -1.37 17.28
N PHE A 32 13.72 -1.47 16.26
CA PHE A 32 13.58 -0.46 15.20
C PHE A 32 12.11 -0.04 15.10
N GLY A 33 11.85 1.25 14.87
CA GLY A 33 10.49 1.79 14.71
C GLY A 33 10.45 2.89 13.64
N GLU A 34 9.33 2.95 12.90
CA GLU A 34 9.14 3.85 11.76
C GLU A 34 8.72 5.28 12.12
N ASP A 35 8.33 5.56 13.38
CA ASP A 35 7.94 6.92 13.79
C ASP A 35 8.46 7.28 15.19
N LEU A 36 9.74 7.63 15.26
CA LEU A 36 10.29 8.36 16.41
C LEU A 36 11.05 9.59 15.90
N LEU A 37 10.29 10.69 15.79
CA LEU A 37 10.83 12.05 15.84
C LEU A 37 11.40 12.26 17.25
N PHE A 38 12.60 11.73 17.51
CA PHE A 38 13.40 12.13 18.66
C PHE A 38 13.84 13.57 18.41
N ARG A 39 13.03 14.53 18.87
CA ARG A 39 13.55 15.86 19.16
C ARG A 39 14.44 15.74 20.39
N LYS A 40 15.68 15.27 20.16
CA LYS A 40 16.86 15.40 21.01
C LYS A 40 16.56 15.27 22.52
N LEU A 41 16.26 14.06 22.99
CA LEU A 41 16.42 13.75 24.42
C LEU A 41 17.88 13.38 24.65
N ASP A 42 18.57 14.16 25.49
CA ASP A 42 19.92 13.84 25.94
C ASP A 42 19.87 12.54 26.74
N VAL A 43 20.63 11.54 26.29
CA VAL A 43 20.65 10.14 26.78
C VAL A 43 21.31 10.02 28.16
N GLY A 44 21.40 11.12 28.92
CA GLY A 44 22.07 11.19 30.22
C GLY A 44 21.19 10.89 31.44
N GLU A 45 19.86 10.92 31.30
CA GLU A 45 18.91 10.83 32.44
C GLU A 45 17.92 9.67 32.31
N ILE A 46 18.31 8.55 31.69
CA ILE A 46 17.47 7.33 31.69
C ILE A 46 18.03 6.36 32.72
N ASP A 47 17.60 6.50 33.97
CA ASP A 47 18.07 5.66 35.08
C ASP A 47 17.45 4.25 35.09
N LYS A 48 16.27 4.05 34.47
CA LYS A 48 15.64 2.73 34.40
C LYS A 48 14.58 2.63 33.31
N ILE A 49 14.66 1.59 32.47
CA ILE A 49 13.58 1.18 31.57
C ILE A 49 12.89 -0.03 32.20
N GLU A 50 11.71 0.16 32.78
CA GLU A 50 10.87 -0.95 33.25
C GLU A 50 9.85 -1.33 32.17
N MET A 51 10.02 -2.50 31.59
CA MET A 51 9.04 -3.12 30.70
C MET A 51 7.97 -3.83 31.54
N LYS A 52 6.75 -3.29 31.58
CA LYS A 52 5.56 -4.05 31.98
C LYS A 52 4.95 -4.65 30.72
N ILE A 53 5.10 -5.97 30.59
CA ILE A 53 4.32 -6.73 29.63
C ILE A 53 2.95 -6.93 30.25
N ASP A 54 1.96 -6.13 29.82
CA ASP A 54 0.57 -6.40 30.15
C ASP A 54 0.16 -7.68 29.41
N ASN A 55 0.33 -8.83 30.07
CA ASN A 55 -0.16 -10.14 29.63
C ASN A 55 -1.69 -10.24 29.72
N ASN A 56 -2.42 -9.15 29.52
CA ASN A 56 -3.89 -9.15 29.46
C ASN A 56 -4.41 -9.70 28.12
N PHE A 57 -3.69 -10.65 27.54
CA PHE A 57 -4.22 -11.54 26.53
C PHE A 57 -4.99 -12.63 27.26
N ASP A 58 -6.30 -12.54 27.17
CA ASP A 58 -7.25 -13.59 27.51
C ASP A 58 -6.80 -14.90 26.84
N SER A 59 -6.16 -15.78 27.62
CA SER A 59 -5.56 -17.03 27.17
C SER A 59 -6.58 -18.05 26.65
N ASP A 60 -7.87 -17.76 26.82
CA ASP A 60 -8.98 -18.63 26.42
C ASP A 60 -9.53 -18.30 25.01
N LYS A 61 -9.12 -17.19 24.39
CA LYS A 61 -9.38 -16.95 22.96
C LYS A 61 -8.23 -17.54 22.14
N LYS A 62 -8.50 -18.67 21.46
CA LYS A 62 -7.66 -19.10 20.33
C LYS A 62 -7.56 -17.94 19.34
N GLY A 63 -6.42 -17.26 19.33
CA GLY A 63 -6.12 -16.24 18.33
C GLY A 63 -6.20 -16.85 16.94
N ILE A 64 -6.76 -16.11 15.98
CA ILE A 64 -6.70 -16.50 14.58
C ILE A 64 -5.33 -16.05 14.07
N GLU A 65 -4.50 -17.00 13.65
CA GLU A 65 -3.26 -16.70 12.94
C GLU A 65 -3.58 -16.34 11.50
N VAL A 66 -3.04 -15.21 11.04
CA VAL A 66 -3.20 -14.72 9.67
C VAL A 66 -1.84 -14.77 8.99
N VAL A 67 -1.79 -15.44 7.84
CA VAL A 67 -0.58 -15.58 7.03
C VAL A 67 -0.70 -14.70 5.79
N ILE A 68 0.40 -14.01 5.45
CA ILE A 68 0.53 -13.30 4.17
C ILE A 68 1.22 -14.25 3.20
N SER A 69 0.44 -14.82 2.27
CA SER A 69 0.95 -15.83 1.33
C SER A 69 1.72 -15.23 0.15
N SER A 70 1.36 -14.03 -0.30
CA SER A 70 1.98 -13.36 -1.44
C SER A 70 1.80 -11.84 -1.37
N ILE A 71 2.69 -11.12 -2.07
CA ILE A 71 2.68 -9.66 -2.18
C ILE A 71 3.09 -9.32 -3.61
N ALA A 72 2.41 -8.35 -4.22
CA ALA A 72 2.78 -7.74 -5.49
C ALA A 72 2.72 -6.22 -5.34
N CYS A 73 3.58 -5.51 -6.06
CA CYS A 73 3.61 -4.06 -6.00
C CYS A 73 4.08 -3.44 -7.31
N ARG A 74 3.64 -2.19 -7.49
CA ARG A 74 4.12 -1.29 -8.52
C ARG A 74 4.48 0.02 -7.85
N LEU A 75 5.77 0.36 -7.86
CA LEU A 75 6.30 1.48 -7.09
C LEU A 75 7.19 2.38 -7.96
N PRO A 76 7.39 3.64 -7.55
CA PRO A 76 8.28 4.58 -8.23
C PRO A 76 9.70 4.05 -8.38
N GLY A 77 10.40 4.46 -9.45
CA GLY A 77 11.76 3.97 -9.75
C GLY A 77 11.79 2.66 -10.54
N ASN A 78 10.75 2.38 -11.34
CA ASN A 78 10.59 1.15 -12.13
C ASN A 78 10.56 -0.14 -11.29
N ILE A 79 10.03 -0.05 -10.07
CA ILE A 79 9.88 -1.22 -9.20
C ILE A 79 8.57 -1.92 -9.53
N ASN A 80 8.67 -3.18 -9.94
CA ASN A 80 7.52 -4.02 -10.29
C ASN A 80 7.45 -5.33 -9.49
N SER A 81 8.31 -5.51 -8.48
CA SER A 81 8.27 -6.67 -7.59
C SER A 81 8.71 -6.35 -6.16
N PRO A 82 8.30 -7.16 -5.16
CA PRO A 82 8.77 -7.02 -3.78
C PRO A 82 10.30 -7.13 -3.64
N ASP A 83 10.95 -7.97 -4.46
CA ASP A 83 12.41 -8.12 -4.44
C ASP A 83 13.13 -6.85 -4.88
N GLN A 84 12.62 -6.18 -5.91
CA GLN A 84 13.16 -4.90 -6.36
C GLN A 84 12.91 -3.80 -5.34
N PHE A 85 11.75 -3.82 -4.67
CA PHE A 85 11.48 -2.91 -3.57
C PHE A 85 12.46 -3.14 -2.41
N TRP A 86 12.70 -4.40 -2.05
CA TRP A 86 13.67 -4.74 -1.02
C TRP A 86 15.10 -4.34 -1.37
N ALA A 87 15.49 -4.48 -2.64
CA ALA A 87 16.78 -4.00 -3.13
C ALA A 87 16.91 -2.46 -2.97
N LEU A 88 15.87 -1.70 -3.34
CA LEU A 88 15.83 -0.25 -3.16
C LEU A 88 16.04 0.13 -1.69
N LEU A 89 15.32 -0.53 -0.77
CA LEU A 89 15.40 -0.27 0.67
C LEU A 89 16.80 -0.56 1.22
N LYS A 90 17.40 -1.70 0.85
CA LYS A 90 18.77 -2.05 1.25
C LYS A 90 19.81 -1.06 0.75
N GLU A 91 19.62 -0.53 -0.45
CA GLU A 91 20.52 0.44 -1.06
C GLU A 91 20.30 1.88 -0.54
N GLY A 92 19.19 2.12 0.18
CA GLY A 92 18.82 3.47 0.66
C GLY A 92 18.59 4.47 -0.47
N ARG A 93 18.20 4.01 -1.66
CA ARG A 93 18.05 4.87 -2.84
C ARG A 93 16.75 5.66 -2.81
N CYS A 94 16.83 6.94 -3.14
CA CYS A 94 15.68 7.81 -3.33
C CYS A 94 15.19 7.74 -4.79
N THR A 95 13.89 7.52 -4.99
CA THR A 95 13.24 7.47 -6.32
C THR A 95 12.59 8.79 -6.71
N ASN A 96 12.88 9.86 -5.97
CA ASN A 96 12.35 11.18 -6.26
C ASN A 96 12.83 11.62 -7.65
N GLN A 97 11.90 12.13 -8.44
CA GLN A 97 12.18 12.62 -9.78
C GLN A 97 11.36 13.87 -10.06
N ARG A 98 11.82 14.64 -11.02
CA ARG A 98 11.09 15.79 -11.52
C ARG A 98 9.75 15.37 -12.12
N ILE A 99 8.74 16.21 -11.98
CA ILE A 99 7.40 15.98 -12.56
C ILE A 99 7.51 15.63 -14.05
N PRO A 100 7.04 14.44 -14.49
CA PRO A 100 7.13 14.03 -15.89
C PRO A 100 6.32 14.96 -16.82
N ALA A 101 6.90 15.29 -17.99
CA ALA A 101 6.25 16.15 -18.99
C ALA A 101 4.92 15.57 -19.48
N THR A 102 4.84 14.24 -19.49
CA THR A 102 3.70 13.46 -19.96
C THR A 102 2.54 13.41 -18.97
N ARG A 103 2.74 13.84 -17.71
CA ARG A 103 1.74 13.74 -16.65
C ARG A 103 1.04 15.05 -16.34
N ILE A 104 1.79 16.15 -16.33
CA ILE A 104 1.25 17.48 -16.00
C ILE A 104 1.78 18.47 -17.03
N ALA A 105 0.89 19.02 -17.86
CA ALA A 105 1.27 19.98 -18.90
C ALA A 105 1.84 21.27 -18.29
N GLU A 106 1.25 21.73 -17.18
CA GLU A 106 1.61 22.94 -16.43
C GLU A 106 2.75 22.72 -15.42
N ARG A 107 3.48 21.60 -15.51
CA ARG A 107 4.56 21.28 -14.55
C ARG A 107 5.55 22.42 -14.36
N ASN A 108 5.82 23.22 -15.41
CA ASN A 108 6.79 24.31 -15.32
C ASN A 108 6.28 25.43 -14.41
N SER A 109 4.97 25.69 -14.41
CA SER A 109 4.33 26.65 -13.50
C SER A 109 4.28 26.11 -12.07
N LEU A 110 4.05 24.80 -11.88
CA LEU A 110 4.16 24.13 -10.57
C LEU A 110 5.57 24.24 -9.98
N ILE A 111 6.59 23.99 -10.81
CA ILE A 111 8.00 24.07 -10.41
C ILE A 111 8.41 25.52 -10.10
N ARG A 112 7.77 26.51 -10.71
CA ARG A 112 8.03 27.94 -10.43
C ARG A 112 7.25 28.48 -9.24
N GLY A 113 6.34 27.69 -8.64
CA GLY A 113 5.49 28.14 -7.55
C GLY A 113 4.43 29.16 -8.00
N GLU A 114 4.00 29.09 -9.26
CA GLU A 114 3.04 30.03 -9.87
C GLU A 114 1.57 29.54 -9.76
N PHE A 115 1.29 28.49 -8.98
CA PHE A 115 -0.01 27.80 -8.92
C PHE A 115 -0.75 28.08 -7.60
N ASN A 116 -2.08 28.25 -7.65
CA ASN A 116 -2.98 28.44 -6.50
C ASN A 116 -2.57 29.54 -5.49
N GLY A 117 -1.99 30.65 -5.95
CA GLY A 117 -1.71 31.81 -5.09
C GLY A 117 -0.60 31.60 -4.04
N GLY A 118 0.19 30.53 -4.14
CA GLY A 118 1.24 30.19 -3.17
C GLY A 118 2.60 29.95 -3.84
N ASN A 119 3.62 30.69 -3.37
CA ASN A 119 5.02 30.67 -3.81
C ASN A 119 5.80 29.38 -3.49
N VAL A 120 5.13 28.23 -3.31
CA VAL A 120 5.83 26.99 -2.95
C VAL A 120 6.06 26.17 -4.22
N PRO A 121 7.30 26.15 -4.75
CA PRO A 121 7.62 25.35 -5.91
C PRO A 121 7.51 23.85 -5.58
N VAL A 122 6.83 23.10 -6.43
CA VAL A 122 6.81 21.64 -6.38
C VAL A 122 7.78 21.13 -7.43
N GLU A 123 9.01 20.82 -7.01
CA GLU A 123 10.08 20.43 -7.95
C GLU A 123 9.94 18.99 -8.46
N GLY A 124 9.34 18.11 -7.68
CA GLY A 124 9.30 16.68 -7.99
C GLY A 124 8.45 15.87 -7.01
N GLY A 125 8.46 14.57 -7.24
CA GLY A 125 7.77 13.59 -6.43
C GLY A 125 8.12 12.18 -6.89
N HIS A 126 7.39 11.20 -6.38
CA HIS A 126 7.61 9.80 -6.71
C HIS A 126 6.54 9.35 -7.72
N PHE A 127 6.95 9.17 -8.96
CA PHE A 127 6.05 8.78 -10.06
C PHE A 127 6.29 7.34 -10.50
N LEU A 128 5.21 6.71 -10.93
CA LEU A 128 5.27 5.43 -11.64
C LEU A 128 5.82 5.70 -13.05
N ASN A 129 6.97 5.10 -13.35
CA ASN A 129 7.73 5.30 -14.59
C ASN A 129 7.29 4.38 -15.74
N PHE A 130 6.44 3.38 -15.46
CA PHE A 130 5.84 2.55 -16.49
C PHE A 130 4.66 3.26 -17.15
N ASP A 131 4.36 2.78 -18.36
CA ASP A 131 3.25 3.28 -19.17
C ASP A 131 1.91 2.82 -18.59
N LEU A 132 1.22 3.72 -17.87
CA LEU A 132 -0.10 3.46 -17.28
C LEU A 132 -1.20 3.17 -18.31
N ALA A 133 -0.95 3.43 -19.59
CA ALA A 133 -1.88 3.05 -20.65
C ALA A 133 -1.81 1.56 -21.00
N ARG A 134 -0.69 0.88 -20.67
CA ARG A 134 -0.55 -0.56 -20.93
C ARG A 134 -1.35 -1.36 -19.92
N PHE A 135 -2.16 -2.27 -20.44
CA PHE A 135 -3.00 -3.17 -19.67
C PHE A 135 -3.51 -4.30 -20.57
N ASP A 136 -3.46 -5.55 -20.12
CA ASP A 136 -3.96 -6.70 -20.89
C ASP A 136 -5.48 -6.85 -20.72
N ALA A 137 -6.24 -6.02 -21.42
CA ALA A 137 -7.70 -6.01 -21.33
C ALA A 137 -8.32 -7.38 -21.65
N ASN A 138 -7.78 -8.11 -22.63
CA ASN A 138 -8.33 -9.39 -23.07
C ASN A 138 -8.18 -10.46 -21.99
N PHE A 139 -7.03 -10.47 -21.30
CA PHE A 139 -6.80 -11.38 -20.17
C PHE A 139 -7.86 -11.20 -19.08
N PHE A 140 -8.23 -9.96 -18.76
CA PHE A 140 -9.26 -9.63 -17.77
C PHE A 140 -10.70 -9.66 -18.31
N GLY A 141 -10.91 -10.10 -19.56
CA GLY A 141 -12.24 -10.20 -20.17
C GLY A 141 -12.89 -8.85 -20.49
N LEU A 142 -12.09 -7.80 -20.68
CA LEU A 142 -12.54 -6.42 -20.92
C LEU A 142 -12.40 -6.04 -22.38
N SER A 143 -13.37 -5.28 -22.90
CA SER A 143 -13.25 -4.67 -24.22
C SER A 143 -12.25 -3.52 -24.21
N ALA A 144 -11.66 -3.19 -25.36
CA ALA A 144 -10.75 -2.04 -25.49
C ALA A 144 -11.41 -0.70 -25.07
N LEU A 145 -12.72 -0.56 -25.32
CA LEU A 145 -13.50 0.62 -24.93
C LEU A 145 -13.72 0.68 -23.42
N GLU A 146 -14.01 -0.45 -22.78
CA GLU A 146 -14.15 -0.49 -21.32
C GLU A 146 -12.80 -0.26 -20.64
N ALA A 147 -11.74 -0.91 -21.13
CA ALA A 147 -10.40 -0.77 -20.60
C ALA A 147 -9.92 0.69 -20.61
N SER A 148 -10.18 1.46 -21.68
CA SER A 148 -9.78 2.87 -21.77
C SER A 148 -10.51 3.76 -20.75
N ALA A 149 -11.74 3.39 -20.38
CA ALA A 149 -12.54 4.08 -19.38
C ALA A 149 -12.16 3.72 -17.93
N LEU A 150 -11.43 2.63 -17.69
CA LEU A 150 -10.96 2.25 -16.35
C LEU A 150 -9.90 3.21 -15.83
N ASP A 151 -10.00 3.59 -14.56
CA ASP A 151 -8.93 4.25 -13.83
C ASP A 151 -7.66 3.37 -13.86
N PRO A 152 -6.47 3.92 -14.19
CA PRO A 152 -5.20 3.20 -14.10
C PRO A 152 -4.97 2.50 -12.76
N GLN A 153 -5.51 3.02 -11.65
CA GLN A 153 -5.47 2.38 -10.34
C GLN A 153 -6.23 1.04 -10.34
N GLN A 154 -7.38 0.94 -11.03
CA GLN A 154 -8.08 -0.34 -11.19
C GLN A 154 -7.28 -1.34 -12.04
N ARG A 155 -6.65 -0.86 -13.11
CA ARG A 155 -5.83 -1.70 -14.00
C ARG A 155 -4.63 -2.30 -13.26
N LEU A 156 -3.90 -1.47 -12.52
CA LEU A 156 -2.76 -1.92 -11.72
C LEU A 156 -3.16 -2.86 -10.59
N LEU A 157 -4.30 -2.59 -9.96
CA LEU A 157 -4.87 -3.46 -8.95
C LEU A 157 -5.17 -4.86 -9.53
N LEU A 158 -5.79 -4.94 -10.71
CA LEU A 158 -6.09 -6.21 -11.37
C LEU A 158 -4.82 -7.01 -11.66
N GLU A 159 -3.79 -6.37 -12.21
CA GLU A 159 -2.49 -7.01 -12.48
C GLU A 159 -1.82 -7.49 -11.18
N CYS A 160 -1.71 -6.63 -10.16
CA CYS A 160 -1.07 -6.99 -8.89
C CYS A 160 -1.83 -8.09 -8.16
N ALA A 161 -3.16 -8.05 -8.17
CA ALA A 161 -3.97 -9.08 -7.53
C ALA A 161 -3.80 -10.43 -8.23
N TRP A 162 -3.75 -10.44 -9.56
CA TRP A 162 -3.48 -11.66 -10.32
C TRP A 162 -2.09 -12.23 -10.02
N GLU A 163 -1.05 -11.39 -10.00
CA GLU A 163 0.30 -11.81 -9.63
C GLU A 163 0.35 -12.43 -8.21
N CYS A 164 -0.37 -11.85 -7.26
CA CYS A 164 -0.49 -12.41 -5.91
C CYS A 164 -1.16 -13.79 -5.93
N VAL A 165 -2.23 -13.95 -6.69
CA VAL A 165 -2.96 -15.23 -6.82
C VAL A 165 -2.05 -16.31 -7.41
N GLU A 166 -1.31 -15.98 -8.47
CA GLU A 166 -0.35 -16.92 -9.09
C GLU A 166 0.78 -17.30 -8.13
N GLN A 167 1.38 -16.32 -7.44
CA GLN A 167 2.46 -16.56 -6.49
C GLN A 167 2.01 -17.37 -5.26
N ALA A 168 0.75 -17.20 -4.84
CA ALA A 168 0.17 -17.98 -3.76
C ALA A 168 -0.13 -19.44 -4.15
N GLY A 169 -0.02 -19.79 -5.44
CA GLY A 169 -0.28 -21.14 -5.94
C GLY A 169 -1.77 -21.49 -6.00
N CYS A 170 -2.65 -20.48 -6.05
CA CYS A 170 -4.08 -20.67 -6.29
C CYS A 170 -4.29 -20.98 -7.77
N ASN A 171 -4.61 -22.24 -8.10
CA ASN A 171 -4.65 -22.74 -9.48
C ASN A 171 -6.08 -22.99 -9.98
N SER A 172 -7.08 -22.95 -9.10
CA SER A 172 -8.48 -23.11 -9.44
C SER A 172 -9.32 -21.95 -8.91
N PRO A 173 -10.37 -21.51 -9.63
CA PRO A 173 -11.35 -20.56 -9.09
C PRO A 173 -11.92 -21.00 -7.73
N LYS A 174 -12.01 -22.32 -7.49
CA LYS A 174 -12.46 -22.87 -6.21
C LYS A 174 -11.56 -22.50 -5.03
N ASP A 175 -10.28 -22.24 -5.26
CA ASP A 175 -9.33 -21.84 -4.21
C ASP A 175 -9.66 -20.45 -3.66
N LEU A 176 -10.39 -19.64 -4.44
CA LEU A 176 -10.79 -18.27 -4.13
C LEU A 176 -12.30 -18.11 -3.92
N GLU A 177 -13.07 -19.20 -3.99
CA GLU A 177 -14.54 -19.13 -3.89
C GLU A 177 -14.99 -18.46 -2.58
N GLN A 178 -14.29 -18.70 -1.47
CA GLN A 178 -14.55 -18.09 -0.16
C GLN A 178 -13.58 -16.95 0.17
N CYS A 179 -13.28 -16.09 -0.81
CA CYS A 179 -12.36 -14.97 -0.64
C CYS A 179 -13.10 -13.63 -0.43
N GLY A 180 -12.60 -12.83 0.52
CA GLY A 180 -13.01 -11.44 0.72
C GLY A 180 -12.03 -10.48 0.07
N VAL A 181 -12.54 -9.50 -0.69
CA VAL A 181 -11.73 -8.46 -1.34
C VAL A 181 -11.89 -7.13 -0.59
N PHE A 182 -10.79 -6.62 -0.06
CA PHE A 182 -10.74 -5.36 0.70
C PHE A 182 -9.72 -4.41 0.07
N ILE A 183 -10.15 -3.19 -0.27
CA ILE A 183 -9.35 -2.25 -1.06
C ILE A 183 -9.43 -0.86 -0.45
N GLY A 184 -8.27 -0.26 -0.21
CA GLY A 184 -8.13 1.14 0.17
C GLY A 184 -7.85 2.01 -1.06
N PHE A 185 -8.56 3.12 -1.18
CA PHE A 185 -8.43 4.07 -2.27
C PHE A 185 -8.85 5.45 -1.77
N MET A 186 -8.12 6.52 -2.16
CA MET A 186 -8.39 7.88 -1.68
C MET A 186 -8.56 8.94 -2.77
N SER A 187 -7.90 8.81 -3.93
CA SER A 187 -7.87 9.84 -4.97
C SER A 187 -8.60 9.39 -6.24
N ASN A 188 -9.69 10.08 -6.60
CA ASN A 188 -10.47 9.82 -7.81
C ASN A 188 -10.42 11.00 -8.80
N GLU A 189 -9.26 11.21 -9.41
CA GLU A 189 -9.01 12.33 -10.33
C GLU A 189 -9.22 11.92 -11.80
N TYR A 190 -9.25 10.60 -12.07
CA TYR A 190 -9.40 10.08 -13.44
C TYR A 190 -10.73 10.44 -14.14
N PRO A 191 -11.88 10.57 -13.45
CA PRO A 191 -13.11 11.06 -14.08
C PRO A 191 -12.93 12.42 -14.77
N ASP A 192 -12.18 13.33 -14.14
CA ASP A 192 -11.99 14.70 -14.63
C ASP A 192 -10.99 14.76 -15.79
N LEU A 193 -10.06 13.80 -15.85
CA LEU A 193 -9.01 13.70 -16.87
C LEU A 193 -9.39 12.85 -18.09
N SER A 194 -10.42 12.02 -17.96
CA SER A 194 -10.85 11.09 -19.01
C SER A 194 -11.66 11.78 -20.11
N GLU A 195 -11.44 11.41 -21.37
CA GLU A 195 -12.22 11.88 -22.52
C GLU A 195 -13.66 11.32 -22.55
N GLN A 196 -13.95 10.30 -21.72
CA GLN A 196 -15.24 9.59 -21.67
C GLN A 196 -16.23 10.21 -20.65
N GLN A 197 -16.18 11.53 -20.46
CA GLN A 197 -16.96 12.21 -19.42
C GLN A 197 -18.47 11.96 -19.55
N GLY A 198 -19.09 11.48 -18.45
CA GLY A 198 -20.54 11.33 -18.35
C GLY A 198 -21.12 10.04 -18.94
N ASN A 199 -20.27 9.09 -19.37
CA ASN A 199 -20.72 7.77 -19.83
C ASN A 199 -20.76 6.74 -18.68
N ALA A 200 -21.67 5.78 -18.76
CA ALA A 200 -21.80 4.66 -17.81
C ALA A 200 -20.49 3.87 -17.64
N LEU A 201 -19.71 3.70 -18.72
CA LEU A 201 -18.41 3.03 -18.65
C LEU A 201 -17.41 3.76 -17.76
N GLN A 202 -17.41 5.10 -17.79
CA GLN A 202 -16.55 5.91 -16.94
C GLN A 202 -16.98 5.80 -15.47
N MET A 203 -18.29 5.81 -15.20
CA MET A 203 -18.82 5.63 -13.84
C MET A 203 -18.37 4.29 -13.25
N LEU A 204 -18.46 3.20 -14.03
CA LEU A 204 -17.98 1.89 -13.62
C LEU A 204 -16.45 1.83 -13.50
N GLY A 205 -15.73 2.55 -14.36
CA GLY A 205 -14.27 2.58 -14.36
C GLY A 205 -13.63 3.37 -13.23
N THR A 206 -14.40 4.16 -12.48
CA THR A 206 -13.88 5.10 -11.47
C THR A 206 -14.59 5.03 -10.11
N SER A 207 -15.72 4.33 -10.01
CA SER A 207 -16.40 4.12 -8.72
C SER A 207 -15.55 3.28 -7.76
N ALA A 208 -15.45 3.70 -6.50
CA ALA A 208 -14.74 2.96 -5.45
C ALA A 208 -15.27 1.52 -5.27
N SER A 209 -16.58 1.31 -5.38
CA SER A 209 -17.18 -0.04 -5.30
C SER A 209 -16.78 -0.95 -6.47
N ALA A 210 -16.45 -0.36 -7.62
CA ALA A 210 -16.07 -1.13 -8.80
C ALA A 210 -14.66 -1.73 -8.66
N PHE A 211 -13.76 -1.14 -7.88
CA PHE A 211 -12.43 -1.71 -7.62
C PHE A 211 -12.54 -3.11 -7.01
N SER A 212 -13.26 -3.23 -5.90
CA SER A 212 -13.44 -4.51 -5.21
C SER A 212 -14.38 -5.44 -5.96
N GLY A 213 -15.49 -4.89 -6.50
CA GLY A 213 -16.48 -5.67 -7.21
C GLY A 213 -15.94 -6.31 -8.49
N ARG A 214 -15.16 -5.58 -9.28
CA ARG A 214 -14.56 -6.10 -10.52
C ARG A 214 -13.53 -7.18 -10.23
N LEU A 215 -12.69 -6.98 -9.21
CA LEU A 215 -11.69 -7.98 -8.83
C LEU A 215 -12.36 -9.26 -8.30
N ALA A 216 -13.37 -9.13 -7.43
CA ALA A 216 -14.15 -10.26 -6.94
C ALA A 216 -14.86 -11.01 -8.07
N HIS A 217 -15.44 -10.28 -9.02
CA HIS A 217 -16.08 -10.87 -10.20
C HIS A 217 -15.08 -11.60 -11.10
N PHE A 218 -13.91 -11.02 -11.34
CA PHE A 218 -12.86 -11.65 -12.14
C PHE A 218 -12.32 -12.94 -11.51
N LEU A 219 -12.15 -12.95 -10.19
CA LEU A 219 -11.63 -14.10 -9.44
C LEU A 219 -12.71 -15.14 -9.06
N ASP A 220 -13.98 -14.91 -9.41
CA ASP A 220 -15.15 -15.71 -8.97
C ASP A 220 -15.25 -15.85 -7.43
N CYS A 221 -14.90 -14.78 -6.72
CA CYS A 221 -15.04 -14.73 -5.26
C CYS A 221 -16.51 -14.61 -4.89
N ARG A 222 -17.02 -15.58 -4.11
CA ARG A 222 -18.35 -15.53 -3.51
C ARG A 222 -18.17 -15.11 -2.05
N GLN A 223 -18.39 -13.83 -1.76
CA GLN A 223 -18.34 -13.35 -0.37
C GLN A 223 -19.27 -14.21 0.48
N PHE A 224 -18.67 -15.02 1.36
CA PHE A 224 -19.39 -15.78 2.35
C PHE A 224 -19.81 -14.80 3.44
N PHE A 225 -21.00 -14.21 3.30
CA PHE A 225 -21.72 -13.69 4.47
C PHE A 225 -22.15 -14.92 5.26
N GLY A 226 -21.24 -15.46 6.08
CA GLY A 226 -21.59 -16.50 7.02
C GLY A 226 -22.72 -16.00 7.93
N ASP A 227 -23.66 -16.89 8.21
CA ASP A 227 -24.76 -16.70 9.16
C ASP A 227 -24.20 -16.33 10.55
N PHE A 228 -23.91 -15.04 10.74
CA PHE A 228 -23.74 -14.42 12.05
C PHE A 228 -25.03 -13.67 12.38
N LEU A 229 -26.12 -14.43 12.54
CA LEU A 229 -27.34 -14.03 13.24
C LEU A 229 -27.76 -15.15 14.19
#